data_AF-A0A3A8PMQ4-F1
#
_entry.id   AF-A0A3A8PMQ4-F1
#
_cell.length_a   1.000
_cell.length_b   1.000
_cell.length_c   1.000
_cell.angle_alpha   90.00
_cell.angle_beta   90.00
_cell.angle_gamma   90.00
#
_symmetry.space_group_name_H-M   'P 1'
#
loop_
_entity.id
_entity.type
_entity.pdbx_description
1 polymer ?
#
loop_
_entity_poly.entity_id
_entity_poly.type
_entity_poly.pdbx_seq_one_letter_code
_entity_poly.pdbx_strand_id
1 'polypeptide(L)'
;MGADFLVLNTFALDYERSLVFRNRSGSLCDDDQLKSAGLRPLTTRGYFAINDSGLFNMTRLRSGAGASELVPNVPTVPLRMGGARFIGQLDSGLDDSIVRHSLYGNKALLEMLTKAGVKTVPVGTPPSQLSACGGANDTVQEFLLPEGARLEFMGTDDQPVRSYGDAHLFIKTPTPASLKCGGIATWTTPAAQVGNSFLRDARFVLYDATRMLVWIHKD
;
A
#
# COMPACT_ATOMS: atom_id res chain seq x y z
N MET A 1 -0.02 -9.83 -9.24
CA MET A 1 1.39 -9.88 -9.70
C MET A 1 2.27 -9.58 -8.50
N GLY A 2 3.40 -10.27 -8.31
CA GLY A 2 4.21 -10.14 -7.08
C GLY A 2 5.14 -8.93 -7.09
N ALA A 3 5.47 -8.40 -5.92
CA ALA A 3 6.44 -7.30 -5.78
C ALA A 3 7.82 -7.66 -6.35
N ASP A 4 8.29 -8.90 -6.17
CA ASP A 4 9.56 -9.40 -6.71
C ASP A 4 9.70 -9.21 -8.22
N PHE A 5 8.59 -9.30 -8.96
CA PHE A 5 8.57 -9.02 -10.39
C PHE A 5 8.70 -7.52 -10.68
N LEU A 6 7.97 -6.69 -9.93
CA LEU A 6 7.93 -5.24 -10.13
C LEU A 6 9.29 -4.57 -9.84
N VAL A 7 10.15 -5.17 -8.99
CA VAL A 7 11.49 -4.60 -8.71
C VAL A 7 12.48 -4.78 -9.85
N LEU A 8 12.25 -5.74 -10.78
CA LEU A 8 13.26 -6.13 -11.80
C LEU A 8 13.44 -5.09 -12.90
N ASN A 9 12.49 -4.18 -13.04
CA ASN A 9 12.47 -3.18 -14.09
C ASN A 9 11.48 -2.06 -13.76
N THR A 10 11.42 -1.06 -14.62
CA THR A 10 10.28 -0.16 -14.63
C THR A 10 9.14 -0.82 -15.41
N PHE A 11 7.99 -0.99 -14.74
CA PHE A 11 6.81 -1.61 -15.33
C PHE A 11 5.62 -0.66 -15.29
N ALA A 12 4.85 -0.65 -16.35
CA ALA A 12 3.52 -0.05 -16.38
C ALA A 12 2.46 -1.15 -16.43
N LEU A 13 1.53 -1.13 -15.49
CA LEU A 13 0.34 -1.96 -15.49
C LEU A 13 -0.82 -1.12 -16.03
N ASP A 14 -1.33 -1.49 -17.19
CA ASP A 14 -2.52 -0.90 -17.80
C ASP A 14 -3.71 -1.81 -17.48
N TYR A 15 -4.45 -1.41 -16.44
CA TYR A 15 -5.60 -2.14 -15.93
C TYR A 15 -6.81 -2.04 -16.86
N GLU A 16 -6.94 -0.96 -17.64
CA GLU A 16 -8.01 -0.81 -18.64
C GLU A 16 -7.84 -1.82 -19.76
N ARG A 17 -6.62 -1.97 -20.28
CA ARG A 17 -6.32 -2.86 -21.41
C ARG A 17 -5.85 -4.24 -21.00
N SER A 18 -5.68 -4.49 -19.70
CA SER A 18 -5.08 -5.71 -19.15
C SER A 18 -3.71 -6.01 -19.75
N LEU A 19 -2.87 -4.98 -19.89
CA LEU A 19 -1.53 -5.07 -20.46
C LEU A 19 -0.44 -4.78 -19.42
N VAL A 20 0.72 -5.36 -19.65
CA VAL A 20 1.93 -5.12 -18.86
C VAL A 20 3.02 -4.63 -19.80
N PHE A 21 3.49 -3.41 -19.57
CA PHE A 21 4.59 -2.82 -20.32
C PHE A 21 5.85 -2.87 -19.48
N ARG A 22 6.96 -3.28 -20.09
CA ARG A 22 8.29 -3.27 -19.48
C ARG A 22 9.15 -2.26 -20.22
N ASN A 23 9.86 -1.40 -19.48
CA ASN A 23 10.85 -0.53 -20.10
C ASN A 23 12.01 -1.36 -20.70
N ARG A 24 12.30 -1.17 -22.00
CA ARG A 24 13.37 -1.89 -22.72
C ARG A 24 14.57 -1.01 -23.06
N SER A 25 14.40 0.30 -23.19
CA SER A 25 15.40 1.22 -23.76
C SER A 25 16.08 2.12 -22.72
N GLY A 26 15.79 1.96 -21.43
CA GLY A 26 16.39 2.77 -20.37
C GLY A 26 15.87 4.22 -20.31
N SER A 27 15.23 4.72 -21.36
CA SER A 27 14.56 6.02 -21.36
C SER A 27 13.09 5.88 -20.94
N LEU A 28 12.77 6.34 -19.73
CA LEU A 28 11.39 6.62 -19.36
C LEU A 28 10.97 7.97 -19.93
N CYS A 29 9.66 8.17 -20.08
CA CYS A 29 9.13 9.53 -20.20
C CYS A 29 9.64 10.35 -19.01
N ASP A 30 10.05 11.59 -19.27
CA ASP A 30 10.44 12.50 -18.20
C ASP A 30 9.24 12.87 -17.32
N ASP A 31 9.53 13.49 -16.19
CA ASP A 31 8.50 13.85 -15.20
C ASP A 31 7.41 14.77 -15.80
N ASP A 32 7.77 15.65 -16.73
CA ASP A 32 6.85 16.62 -17.31
C ASP A 32 5.95 15.95 -18.35
N GLN A 33 6.48 15.01 -19.13
CA GLN A 33 5.70 14.15 -20.01
C GLN A 33 4.70 13.31 -19.21
N LEU A 34 5.13 12.67 -18.12
CA LEU A 34 4.23 11.89 -17.26
C LEU A 34 3.15 12.78 -16.62
N LYS A 35 3.52 13.96 -16.11
CA LYS A 35 2.57 14.94 -15.55
C LYS A 35 1.58 15.46 -16.57
N SER A 36 2.02 15.71 -17.80
CA SER A 36 1.18 16.17 -18.92
C SER A 36 0.17 15.09 -19.35
N ALA A 37 0.54 13.82 -19.20
CA ALA A 37 -0.36 12.68 -19.36
C ALA A 37 -1.34 12.50 -18.17
N GLY A 38 -1.34 13.41 -17.19
CA GLY A 38 -2.24 13.36 -16.05
C GLY A 38 -1.76 12.47 -14.90
N LEU A 39 -0.55 11.91 -14.98
CA LEU A 39 0.02 11.13 -13.89
C LEU A 39 0.62 12.05 -12.81
N ARG A 40 0.64 11.59 -11.57
CA ARG A 40 1.36 12.24 -10.48
C ARG A 40 2.24 11.22 -9.74
N PRO A 41 3.45 11.63 -9.32
CA PRO A 41 4.35 10.74 -8.62
C PRO A 41 3.96 10.63 -7.15
N LEU A 42 3.99 9.42 -6.63
CA LEU A 42 3.95 9.06 -5.23
C LEU A 42 5.33 8.50 -4.88
N THR A 43 5.92 8.94 -3.77
CA THR A 43 7.23 8.40 -3.35
C THR A 43 7.10 7.01 -2.77
N THR A 44 8.05 6.14 -3.11
CA THR A 44 8.27 4.84 -2.47
C THR A 44 9.64 4.74 -1.83
N ARG A 45 10.30 5.88 -1.59
CA ARG A 45 11.67 5.96 -1.09
C ARG A 45 11.83 5.15 0.19
N GLY A 46 12.82 4.28 0.21
CA GLY A 46 13.11 3.41 1.35
C GLY A 46 12.26 2.14 1.43
N TYR A 47 11.30 1.93 0.53
CA TYR A 47 10.42 0.75 0.54
C TYR A 47 10.41 -0.01 -0.78
N PHE A 48 10.67 0.66 -1.89
CA PHE A 48 10.72 0.05 -3.20
C PHE A 48 11.82 0.66 -4.04
N ALA A 49 12.82 -0.16 -4.36
CA ALA A 49 14.04 0.26 -5.03
C ALA A 49 14.61 -0.87 -5.91
N ILE A 50 15.42 -0.52 -6.91
CA ILE A 50 16.07 -1.50 -7.79
C ILE A 50 17.11 -2.38 -7.06
N ASN A 51 17.56 -1.94 -5.88
CA ASN A 51 18.55 -2.65 -5.07
C ASN A 51 18.37 -2.33 -3.57
N ASP A 52 19.01 -3.17 -2.75
CA ASP A 52 18.89 -3.16 -1.29
C ASP A 52 19.41 -1.87 -0.63
N SER A 53 20.35 -1.15 -1.25
CA SER A 53 20.87 0.11 -0.69
C SER A 53 19.85 1.25 -0.71
N GLY A 54 18.80 1.12 -1.53
CA GLY A 54 17.65 2.03 -1.54
C GLY A 54 16.56 1.71 -0.51
N LEU A 55 16.70 0.61 0.26
CA LEU A 55 15.70 0.16 1.22
C LEU A 55 16.04 0.59 2.65
N PHE A 56 14.99 0.86 3.43
CA PHE A 56 15.14 1.11 4.86
C PHE A 56 15.41 -0.19 5.61
N ASN A 57 16.02 -0.01 6.78
CA ASN A 57 16.11 -1.09 7.75
C ASN A 57 14.75 -1.37 8.40
N MET A 58 14.45 -2.64 8.63
CA MET A 58 13.19 -3.13 9.19
C MET A 58 12.94 -2.63 10.62
N THR A 59 13.98 -2.22 11.35
CA THR A 59 13.85 -1.54 12.66
C THR A 59 13.00 -0.27 12.62
N ARG A 60 12.81 0.36 11.44
CA ARG A 60 11.87 1.48 11.26
C ARG A 60 10.40 1.07 11.36
N LEU A 61 10.09 -0.20 11.10
CA LEU A 61 8.72 -0.70 10.98
C LEU A 61 8.36 -1.71 12.07
N ARG A 62 9.33 -2.44 12.60
CA ARG A 62 9.10 -3.49 13.60
C ARG A 62 10.14 -3.44 14.70
N SER A 63 9.65 -3.32 15.94
CA SER A 63 10.50 -3.44 17.14
C SER A 63 11.14 -4.83 17.21
N GLY A 64 12.43 -4.88 17.57
CA GLY A 64 13.19 -6.14 17.67
C GLY A 64 13.64 -6.75 16.35
N ALA A 65 13.45 -6.07 15.20
CA ALA A 65 14.03 -6.48 13.94
C ALA A 65 15.58 -6.43 13.98
N GLY A 66 16.22 -7.30 13.19
CA GLY A 66 17.69 -7.35 13.13
C GLY A 66 18.28 -6.09 12.49
N ALA A 67 19.45 -5.66 12.94
CA ALA A 67 20.13 -4.45 12.41
C ALA A 67 20.53 -4.54 10.92
N SER A 68 20.50 -5.73 10.33
CA SER A 68 20.73 -5.95 8.89
C SER A 68 19.48 -6.40 8.14
N GLU A 69 18.34 -6.53 8.83
CA GLU A 69 17.07 -6.91 8.20
C GLU A 69 16.50 -5.70 7.46
N LEU A 70 16.24 -5.84 6.16
CA LEU A 70 15.66 -4.77 5.33
C LEU A 70 14.15 -4.90 5.29
N VAL A 71 13.47 -3.78 5.03
CA VAL A 71 12.05 -3.80 4.73
C VAL A 71 11.80 -4.60 3.45
N PRO A 72 10.68 -5.35 3.34
CA PRO A 72 10.32 -6.02 2.09
C PRO A 72 10.27 -5.03 0.92
N ASN A 73 10.88 -5.38 -0.21
CA ASN A 73 10.96 -4.53 -1.41
C ASN A 73 9.61 -4.51 -2.16
N VAL A 74 8.66 -3.78 -1.61
CA VAL A 74 7.27 -3.72 -2.07
C VAL A 74 6.90 -2.26 -2.33
N PRO A 75 6.29 -1.92 -3.48
CA PRO A 75 5.81 -0.56 -3.74
C PRO A 75 4.94 -0.07 -2.58
N THR A 76 5.44 0.91 -1.83
CA THR A 76 4.80 1.40 -0.62
C THR A 76 4.70 2.90 -0.71
N VAL A 77 3.49 3.44 -0.66
CA VAL A 77 3.22 4.87 -0.89
C VAL A 77 2.67 5.54 0.36
N PRO A 78 2.84 6.87 0.51
CA PRO A 78 2.19 7.61 1.58
C PRO A 78 0.68 7.70 1.35
N LEU A 79 -0.08 7.45 2.41
CA LEU A 79 -1.53 7.54 2.48
C LEU A 79 -1.94 8.52 3.58
N ARG A 80 -3.14 9.09 3.46
CA ARG A 80 -3.76 9.92 4.49
C ARG A 80 -5.22 9.54 4.69
N MET A 81 -5.67 9.53 5.95
CA MET A 81 -7.08 9.33 6.31
C MET A 81 -7.39 10.12 7.58
N GLY A 82 -8.42 10.97 7.53
CA GLY A 82 -8.82 11.80 8.67
C GLY A 82 -7.67 12.66 9.22
N GLY A 83 -6.81 13.18 8.35
CA GLY A 83 -5.61 13.95 8.71
C GLY A 83 -4.41 13.12 9.17
N ALA A 84 -4.59 11.85 9.52
CA ALA A 84 -3.52 10.95 9.93
C ALA A 84 -2.78 10.38 8.71
N ARG A 85 -1.43 10.37 8.76
CA ARG A 85 -0.57 9.88 7.68
C ARG A 85 0.04 8.55 8.02
N PHE A 86 0.06 7.64 7.05
CA PHE A 86 0.61 6.30 7.18
C PHE A 86 1.12 5.80 5.83
N ILE A 87 1.64 4.58 5.79
CA ILE A 87 2.16 3.96 4.57
C ILE A 87 1.24 2.84 4.08
N GLY A 88 1.09 2.73 2.76
CA GLY A 88 0.29 1.71 2.10
C GLY A 88 1.12 0.88 1.13
N GLN A 89 1.24 -0.43 1.38
CA GLN A 89 1.81 -1.37 0.42
C GLN A 89 0.81 -1.60 -0.72
N LEU A 90 1.21 -1.26 -1.93
CA LEU A 90 0.44 -1.53 -3.14
C LEU A 90 0.60 -3.00 -3.52
N ASP A 91 -0.39 -3.79 -3.13
CA ASP A 91 -0.41 -5.22 -3.40
C ASP A 91 -1.32 -5.52 -4.59
N SER A 92 -0.74 -5.53 -5.79
CA SER A 92 -1.50 -5.87 -7.02
C SER A 92 -2.04 -7.31 -7.03
N GLY A 93 -1.66 -8.15 -6.06
CA GLY A 93 -2.18 -9.50 -5.86
C GLY A 93 -3.27 -9.60 -4.80
N LEU A 94 -3.52 -8.55 -4.01
CA LEU A 94 -4.55 -8.54 -2.98
C LEU A 94 -5.92 -8.40 -3.63
N ASP A 95 -6.61 -9.54 -3.78
CA ASP A 95 -7.97 -9.58 -4.30
C ASP A 95 -8.95 -9.02 -3.26
N ASP A 96 -9.66 -7.97 -3.66
CA ASP A 96 -10.71 -7.32 -2.92
C ASP A 96 -12.02 -7.24 -3.74
N SER A 97 -12.23 -8.22 -4.62
CA SER A 97 -13.44 -8.30 -5.46
C SER A 97 -14.75 -8.45 -4.67
N ILE A 98 -14.70 -8.99 -3.45
CA ILE A 98 -15.87 -9.15 -2.57
C ILE A 98 -16.24 -7.81 -1.91
N VAL A 99 -15.24 -7.11 -1.35
CA VAL A 99 -15.41 -5.79 -0.75
C VAL A 99 -14.40 -4.86 -1.41
N ARG A 100 -14.85 -4.10 -2.41
CA ARG A 100 -14.00 -3.14 -3.11
C ARG A 100 -13.47 -2.08 -2.14
N HIS A 101 -12.36 -1.47 -2.52
CA HIS A 101 -11.66 -0.44 -1.75
C HIS A 101 -11.28 -0.92 -0.34
N SER A 102 -10.87 -2.19 -0.23
CA SER A 102 -10.40 -2.77 1.02
C SER A 102 -8.97 -2.33 1.35
N LEU A 103 -8.80 -1.80 2.55
CA LEU A 103 -7.53 -1.42 3.14
C LEU A 103 -7.25 -2.32 4.36
N TYR A 104 -6.27 -3.22 4.24
CA TYR A 104 -5.93 -4.13 5.33
C TYR A 104 -4.79 -3.58 6.19
N GLY A 105 -5.14 -2.87 7.25
CA GLY A 105 -4.26 -2.24 8.21
C GLY A 105 -3.75 -3.15 9.32
N ASN A 106 -2.74 -2.66 10.04
CA ASN A 106 -2.29 -3.24 11.31
C ASN A 106 -2.89 -2.50 12.51
N LYS A 107 -2.66 -3.04 13.72
CA LYS A 107 -3.13 -2.42 14.97
C LYS A 107 -2.63 -0.99 15.16
N ALA A 108 -1.38 -0.71 14.79
CA ALA A 108 -0.79 0.63 14.90
C ALA A 108 -1.55 1.67 14.06
N LEU A 109 -2.10 1.28 12.89
CA LEU A 109 -2.96 2.15 12.10
C LEU A 109 -4.25 2.51 12.84
N LEU A 110 -4.96 1.52 13.40
CA LEU A 110 -6.19 1.77 14.17
C LEU A 110 -5.93 2.69 15.37
N GLU A 111 -4.84 2.44 16.11
CA GLU A 111 -4.43 3.27 17.24
C GLU A 111 -4.11 4.70 16.81
N MET A 112 -3.44 4.89 15.67
CA MET A 112 -3.15 6.21 15.12
C MET A 112 -4.42 6.96 14.72
N LEU A 113 -5.34 6.30 14.00
CA LEU A 113 -6.62 6.89 13.60
C LEU A 113 -7.45 7.31 14.83
N THR A 114 -7.49 6.45 15.85
CA THR A 114 -8.14 6.75 17.14
C THR A 114 -7.54 7.99 17.80
N LYS A 115 -6.19 8.07 17.87
CA LYS A 115 -5.48 9.23 18.43
C LYS A 115 -5.72 10.52 17.64
N ALA A 116 -5.90 10.41 16.32
CA ALA A 116 -6.24 11.53 15.45
C ALA A 116 -7.72 11.94 15.54
N GLY A 117 -8.53 11.27 16.35
CA GLY A 117 -9.96 11.58 16.52
C GLY A 117 -10.85 11.01 15.42
N VAL A 118 -10.34 10.11 14.57
CA VAL A 118 -11.14 9.40 13.57
C VAL A 118 -12.01 8.37 14.29
N LYS A 119 -13.33 8.59 14.27
CA LYS A 119 -14.31 7.74 14.95
C LYS A 119 -14.60 6.46 14.16
N THR A 120 -13.72 5.48 14.29
CA THR A 120 -13.93 4.15 13.69
C THR A 120 -14.81 3.27 14.58
N VAL A 121 -15.73 2.49 14.00
CA VAL A 121 -16.62 1.59 14.74
C VAL A 121 -16.45 0.16 14.22
N PRO A 122 -16.14 -0.85 15.06
CA PRO A 122 -16.04 -2.23 14.60
C PRO A 122 -17.40 -2.72 14.08
N VAL A 123 -17.41 -3.38 12.93
CA VAL A 123 -18.60 -4.05 12.40
C VAL A 123 -18.91 -5.28 13.26
N GLY A 124 -20.18 -5.46 13.65
CA GLY A 124 -20.60 -6.52 14.58
C GLY A 124 -20.53 -7.95 14.03
N THR A 125 -20.06 -8.15 12.80
CA THR A 125 -19.80 -9.48 12.23
C THR A 125 -18.54 -10.10 12.85
N PRO A 126 -18.50 -11.42 13.08
CA PRO A 126 -17.30 -12.08 13.58
C PRO A 126 -16.09 -11.79 12.69
N PRO A 127 -14.88 -11.65 13.26
CA PRO A 127 -13.66 -11.49 12.48
C PRO A 127 -13.52 -12.60 11.44
N SER A 128 -13.23 -12.21 10.20
CA SER A 128 -12.95 -13.16 9.11
C SER A 128 -11.50 -13.63 9.16
N GLN A 129 -11.20 -14.68 8.40
CA GLN A 129 -9.83 -15.13 8.21
C GLN A 129 -9.30 -14.64 6.87
N LEU A 130 -8.06 -14.17 6.87
CA LEU A 130 -7.33 -13.85 5.66
C LEU A 130 -6.06 -14.71 5.60
N SER A 131 -5.84 -15.34 4.47
CA SER A 131 -4.65 -16.17 4.25
C SER A 131 -3.37 -15.35 4.43
N ALA A 132 -2.47 -15.90 5.25
CA ALA A 132 -1.10 -15.45 5.44
C ALA A 132 -0.14 -16.45 4.76
N CYS A 133 1.16 -16.32 5.03
CA CYS A 133 2.16 -17.24 4.46
C CYS A 133 2.04 -18.65 5.04
N GLY A 134 2.45 -19.66 4.28
CA GLY A 134 2.61 -21.04 4.78
C GLY A 134 1.31 -21.72 5.25
N GLY A 135 0.15 -21.29 4.74
CA GLY A 135 -1.15 -21.84 5.13
C GLY A 135 -1.67 -21.34 6.49
N ALA A 136 -0.97 -20.40 7.14
CA ALA A 136 -1.47 -19.70 8.31
C ALA A 136 -2.52 -18.67 7.91
N ASN A 137 -3.33 -18.22 8.87
CA ASN A 137 -4.31 -17.15 8.69
C ASN A 137 -4.13 -16.05 9.74
N ASP A 138 -4.38 -14.80 9.34
CA ASP A 138 -4.64 -13.69 10.25
C ASP A 138 -6.14 -13.62 10.54
N THR A 139 -6.51 -13.12 11.72
CA THR A 139 -7.90 -12.68 11.95
C THR A 139 -8.04 -11.23 11.50
N VAL A 140 -9.20 -10.90 10.94
CA VAL A 140 -9.46 -9.59 10.36
C VAL A 140 -10.79 -9.06 10.85
N GLN A 141 -10.77 -7.86 11.44
CA GLN A 141 -11.97 -7.15 11.88
C GLN A 141 -12.20 -5.94 10.98
N GLU A 142 -13.41 -5.81 10.42
CA GLU A 142 -13.81 -4.61 9.69
C GLU A 142 -14.17 -3.48 10.67
N PHE A 143 -13.81 -2.26 10.30
CA PHE A 143 -14.16 -1.02 10.98
C PHE A 143 -14.81 -0.05 10.00
N LEU A 144 -16.00 0.44 10.36
CA LEU A 144 -16.66 1.55 9.70
C LEU A 144 -15.86 2.82 9.92
N LEU A 145 -15.64 3.57 8.85
CA LEU A 145 -15.10 4.93 8.90
C LEU A 145 -16.23 5.94 9.15
N PRO A 146 -15.95 7.09 9.78
CA PRO A 146 -16.96 8.12 9.97
C PRO A 146 -17.39 8.71 8.62
N GLU A 147 -18.61 9.26 8.57
CA GLU A 147 -19.12 9.93 7.37
C GLU A 147 -18.17 11.04 6.91
N GLY A 148 -17.93 11.11 5.59
CA GLY A 148 -17.01 12.07 4.99
C GLY A 148 -15.52 11.74 5.18
N ALA A 149 -15.16 10.65 5.86
CA ALA A 149 -13.79 10.17 5.86
C ALA A 149 -13.38 9.78 4.44
N ARG A 150 -12.15 10.15 4.07
CA ARG A 150 -11.57 9.81 2.77
C ARG A 150 -10.21 9.16 2.97
N LEU A 151 -9.93 8.14 2.16
CA LEU A 151 -8.59 7.63 1.97
C LEU A 151 -7.94 8.38 0.80
N GLU A 152 -6.78 8.97 1.05
CA GLU A 152 -6.06 9.76 0.06
C GLU A 152 -4.69 9.16 -0.23
N PHE A 153 -4.38 9.03 -1.51
CA PHE A 153 -3.05 8.69 -2.00
C PHE A 153 -2.26 9.98 -2.17
N MET A 154 -1.13 10.11 -1.48
CA MET A 154 -0.42 11.38 -1.36
C MET A 154 0.72 11.50 -2.37
N GLY A 155 0.72 12.58 -3.15
CA GLY A 155 1.78 12.89 -4.11
C GLY A 155 3.06 13.37 -3.43
N THR A 156 4.15 13.47 -4.20
CA THR A 156 5.43 14.03 -3.70
C THR A 156 5.35 15.53 -3.39
N ASP A 157 4.32 16.23 -3.87
CA ASP A 157 3.99 17.63 -3.59
C ASP A 157 3.08 17.80 -2.36
N ASP A 158 2.86 16.71 -1.63
CA ASP A 158 2.00 16.66 -0.45
C ASP A 158 0.50 16.90 -0.73
N GLN A 159 0.09 16.83 -2.00
CA GLN A 159 -1.30 16.93 -2.40
C GLN A 159 -1.92 15.55 -2.61
N PRO A 160 -3.23 15.37 -2.34
CA PRO A 160 -3.94 14.17 -2.76
C PRO A 160 -3.89 14.00 -4.28
N VAL A 161 -3.45 12.82 -4.73
CA VAL A 161 -3.48 12.41 -6.13
C VAL A 161 -4.80 11.70 -6.44
N ARG A 162 -5.24 10.80 -5.55
CA ARG A 162 -6.56 10.16 -5.61
C ARG A 162 -7.23 10.15 -4.25
N SER A 163 -8.56 10.20 -4.21
CA SER A 163 -9.32 10.32 -2.97
C SER A 163 -10.62 9.52 -2.96
N TYR A 164 -10.71 8.53 -2.09
CA TYR A 164 -11.82 7.57 -2.02
C TYR A 164 -12.66 7.81 -0.77
N GLY A 165 -13.96 8.03 -0.95
CA GLY A 165 -14.92 8.22 0.15
C GLY A 165 -15.60 6.93 0.62
N ASP A 166 -15.25 5.81 0.02
CA ASP A 166 -15.87 4.49 0.18
C ASP A 166 -14.83 3.42 0.54
N ALA A 167 -13.71 3.81 1.14
CA ALA A 167 -12.70 2.87 1.60
C ALA A 167 -13.19 2.06 2.81
N HIS A 168 -12.94 0.76 2.79
CA HIS A 168 -13.23 -0.16 3.89
C HIS A 168 -11.95 -0.46 4.67
N LEU A 169 -11.97 -0.25 5.99
CA LEU A 169 -10.82 -0.51 6.85
C LEU A 169 -10.95 -1.88 7.52
N PHE A 170 -9.99 -2.74 7.24
CA PHE A 170 -9.86 -4.05 7.85
C PHE A 170 -8.59 -4.09 8.70
N ILE A 171 -8.68 -4.44 9.98
CA ILE A 171 -7.52 -4.53 10.87
C ILE A 171 -7.13 -5.98 11.05
N LYS A 172 -5.92 -6.31 10.59
CA LYS A 172 -5.29 -7.62 10.76
C LYS A 172 -4.74 -7.77 12.17
N THR A 173 -5.06 -8.90 12.79
CA THR A 173 -4.43 -9.36 14.03
C THR A 173 -3.70 -10.68 13.74
N PRO A 174 -2.38 -10.72 13.93
CA PRO A 174 -1.62 -11.91 13.62
C PRO A 174 -1.92 -13.02 14.63
N THR A 175 -2.05 -14.24 14.13
CA THR A 175 -2.02 -15.46 14.95
C THR A 175 -0.58 -15.89 15.24
N PRO A 176 -0.30 -16.70 16.28
CA PRO A 176 1.05 -17.21 16.55
C PRO A 176 1.73 -17.90 15.35
N ALA A 177 0.94 -18.55 14.49
CA ALA A 177 1.44 -19.17 13.27
C ALA A 177 1.86 -18.13 12.21
N SER A 178 1.04 -17.09 12.02
CA SER A 178 1.29 -16.01 11.05
C SER A 178 2.42 -15.05 11.42
N LEU A 179 2.79 -14.95 12.71
CA LEU A 179 3.87 -14.06 13.17
C LEU A 179 5.21 -14.32 12.45
N LYS A 180 5.46 -15.58 12.09
CA LYS A 180 6.66 -16.01 11.36
C LYS A 180 6.72 -15.43 9.93
N CYS A 181 5.58 -15.00 9.39
CA CYS A 181 5.49 -14.43 8.05
C CYS A 181 6.02 -13.00 7.96
N GLY A 182 6.19 -12.29 9.09
CA GLY A 182 6.71 -10.91 9.10
C GLY A 182 5.86 -9.89 8.34
N GLY A 183 4.61 -10.23 8.02
CA GLY A 183 3.69 -9.36 7.28
C GLY A 183 3.33 -8.09 8.06
N ILE A 184 2.58 -7.19 7.41
CA ILE A 184 2.25 -5.86 7.94
C ILE A 184 1.60 -5.87 9.33
N ALA A 185 0.87 -6.94 9.65
CA ALA A 185 0.23 -7.17 10.95
C ALA A 185 1.25 -7.24 12.11
N THR A 186 2.52 -7.55 11.81
CA THR A 186 3.64 -7.60 12.77
C THR A 186 4.34 -6.25 12.96
N TRP A 187 4.03 -5.24 12.15
CA TRP A 187 4.70 -3.95 12.19
C TRP A 187 4.14 -3.09 13.32
N THR A 188 5.02 -2.33 13.96
CA THR A 188 4.70 -1.34 15.01
C THR A 188 4.43 0.05 14.44
N THR A 189 4.77 0.29 13.17
CA THR A 189 4.47 1.53 12.44
C THR A 189 3.10 1.44 11.76
N PRO A 190 2.26 2.50 11.79
CA PRO A 190 0.98 2.54 11.10
C PRO A 190 1.12 2.23 9.61
N ALA A 191 0.51 1.14 9.16
CA ALA A 191 0.66 0.68 7.79
C ALA A 191 -0.54 -0.17 7.34
N ALA A 192 -0.78 -0.22 6.03
CA ALA A 192 -1.81 -1.06 5.42
C ALA A 192 -1.39 -1.69 4.08
N GLN A 193 -2.02 -2.81 3.71
CA GLN A 193 -2.02 -3.32 2.35
C GLN A 193 -3.24 -2.79 1.60
N VAL A 194 -3.00 -2.29 0.40
CA VAL A 194 -3.99 -1.65 -0.47
C VAL A 194 -4.56 -2.70 -1.43
N GLY A 195 -5.89 -2.87 -1.42
CA GLY A 195 -6.59 -3.77 -2.34
C GLY A 195 -6.44 -3.36 -3.82
N ASN A 196 -6.56 -4.35 -4.70
CA ASN A 196 -6.32 -4.16 -6.13
C ASN A 196 -7.35 -3.24 -6.82
N SER A 197 -8.56 -3.10 -6.28
CA SER A 197 -9.59 -2.21 -6.82
C SER A 197 -9.13 -0.74 -6.92
N PHE A 198 -8.36 -0.23 -5.96
CA PHE A 198 -7.78 1.12 -6.02
C PHE A 198 -6.85 1.31 -7.23
N LEU A 199 -6.06 0.28 -7.54
CA LEU A 199 -5.12 0.29 -8.67
C LEU A 199 -5.86 0.18 -10.01
N ARG A 200 -6.94 -0.62 -10.05
CA ARG A 200 -7.83 -0.72 -11.21
C ARG A 200 -8.50 0.61 -11.52
N ASP A 201 -8.98 1.30 -10.49
CA ASP A 201 -9.63 2.60 -10.66
C ASP A 201 -8.63 3.68 -11.11
N ALA A 202 -7.35 3.52 -10.76
CA ALA A 202 -6.28 4.38 -11.26
C ALA A 202 -5.97 4.15 -12.74
N ARG A 203 -6.50 3.05 -13.33
CA ARG A 203 -6.44 2.63 -14.75
C ARG A 203 -5.05 2.28 -15.26
N PHE A 204 -4.06 3.04 -14.85
CA PHE A 204 -2.66 2.89 -15.23
C PHE A 204 -1.77 3.18 -14.03
N VAL A 205 -0.83 2.27 -13.76
CA VAL A 205 0.14 2.40 -12.67
C VAL A 205 1.54 2.13 -13.20
N LEU A 206 2.43 3.12 -13.11
CA LEU A 206 3.85 2.98 -13.46
C LEU A 206 4.67 2.78 -12.19
N TYR A 207 5.28 1.61 -12.05
CA TYR A 207 6.20 1.24 -10.97
C TYR A 207 7.63 1.51 -11.39
N ASP A 208 8.27 2.50 -10.77
CA ASP A 208 9.62 2.95 -11.10
C ASP A 208 10.56 2.78 -9.91
N ALA A 209 11.11 1.59 -9.78
CA ALA A 209 12.03 1.24 -8.69
C ALA A 209 13.38 1.97 -8.81
N THR A 210 13.75 2.46 -10.00
CA THR A 210 14.99 3.21 -10.21
C THR A 210 14.90 4.60 -9.59
N ARG A 211 13.77 5.29 -9.78
CA ARG A 211 13.52 6.60 -9.15
C ARG A 211 12.83 6.50 -7.78
N MET A 212 12.46 5.30 -7.35
CA MET A 212 11.67 5.03 -6.13
C MET A 212 10.35 5.81 -6.14
N LEU A 213 9.64 5.71 -7.26
CA LEU A 213 8.36 6.35 -7.49
C LEU A 213 7.33 5.33 -7.98
N VAL A 214 6.07 5.60 -7.66
CA VAL A 214 4.92 5.04 -8.36
C VAL A 214 4.16 6.20 -8.98
N TRP A 215 3.74 6.07 -10.22
CA TRP A 215 2.91 7.08 -10.89
C TRP A 215 1.52 6.53 -11.14
N ILE A 216 0.51 7.30 -10.74
CA ILE A 216 -0.91 7.00 -10.97
C ILE A 216 -1.60 8.24 -11.54
N HIS A 217 -2.74 8.05 -12.20
CA HIS A 217 -3.54 9.19 -12.65
C HIS A 217 -4.08 9.98 -11.46
N LYS A 218 -4.07 11.30 -11.59
CA LYS A 218 -4.79 12.19 -10.68
C LYS A 218 -6.29 12.12 -10.98
N ASP A 219 -7.11 12.10 -9.93
CA ASP A 219 -8.57 12.28 -10.02
C ASP A 219 -8.96 13.68 -10.54
#